data_AF-A0A536BZY4-F1
#
_entry.id   AF-A0A536BZY4-F1
#
_cell.length_a   1.000
_cell.length_b   1.000
_cell.length_c   1.000
_cell.angle_alpha   90.00
_cell.angle_beta   90.00
_cell.angle_gamma   90.00
#
_symmetry.space_group_name_H-M   'P 1'
#
loop_
_entity.id
_entity.type
_entity.pdbx_description
1 polymer ?
#
loop_
_entity_poly.entity_id
_entity_poly.type
_entity_poly.pdbx_seq_one_letter_code
_entity_poly.pdbx_strand_id
1 'polypeptide(L)'
;MSRPLPKPSKVLQLRPRRPAADEPASRVAITVRTHLSLLQGYADIMEGLSPELTREILCVMAEKARELGSALQPFVDQTPSARPAIGDYRRVRERTRQLMTEYRHLLGRLHDTLSESHDYVKGAGGTHS
;
A
#
# COMPACT_ATOMS: atom_id res chain seq x y z
N MET A 1 -56.90 -9.11 -6.78
CA MET A 1 -56.06 -7.90 -6.86
C MET A 1 -54.99 -7.99 -5.79
N SER A 2 -53.83 -8.59 -6.10
CA SER A 2 -52.80 -8.95 -5.10
C SER A 2 -51.62 -7.98 -5.18
N ARG A 3 -51.36 -7.27 -4.09
CA ARG A 3 -50.26 -6.31 -3.92
C ARG A 3 -48.91 -7.04 -3.95
N PRO A 4 -47.88 -6.57 -4.69
CA PRO A 4 -46.55 -7.18 -4.60
C PRO A 4 -45.83 -6.69 -3.33
N LEU A 5 -45.31 -7.63 -2.53
CA LEU A 5 -44.39 -7.35 -1.42
C LEU A 5 -43.04 -6.86 -1.98
N PRO A 6 -42.41 -5.83 -1.40
CA PRO A 6 -41.09 -5.39 -1.84
C PRO A 6 -40.03 -6.42 -1.42
N LYS A 7 -39.20 -6.83 -2.39
CA LYS A 7 -38.08 -7.75 -2.16
C LYS A 7 -37.05 -7.11 -1.21
N PRO A 8 -36.48 -7.86 -0.25
CA PRO A 8 -35.43 -7.32 0.60
C PRO A 8 -34.18 -7.01 -0.24
N SER A 9 -33.77 -5.74 -0.25
CA SER A 9 -32.54 -5.30 -0.89
C SER A 9 -31.37 -6.05 -0.29
N LYS A 10 -30.61 -6.78 -1.12
CA LYS A 10 -29.27 -7.25 -0.76
C LYS A 10 -28.41 -6.03 -0.45
N VAL A 11 -28.23 -5.74 0.83
CA VAL A 11 -27.24 -4.78 1.30
C VAL A 11 -25.88 -5.39 0.98
N LEU A 12 -25.26 -4.90 -0.09
CA LEU A 12 -23.85 -5.19 -0.39
C LEU A 12 -23.04 -4.61 0.76
N GLN A 13 -22.50 -5.48 1.62
CA GLN A 13 -21.48 -5.08 2.59
C GLN A 13 -20.21 -4.72 1.81
N LEU A 14 -20.12 -3.45 1.44
CA LEU A 14 -18.90 -2.87 0.89
C LEU A 14 -17.88 -2.76 2.02
N ARG A 15 -16.83 -3.58 1.89
CA ARG A 15 -15.65 -3.75 2.74
C ARG A 15 -15.85 -4.63 3.98
N PRO A 16 -15.00 -5.66 4.15
CA PRO A 16 -14.68 -6.14 5.48
C PRO A 16 -14.18 -4.96 6.30
N ARG A 17 -14.90 -4.59 7.36
CA ARG A 17 -14.35 -3.74 8.43
C ARG A 17 -13.12 -4.51 8.94
N ARG A 18 -11.92 -3.98 8.67
CA ARG A 18 -10.69 -4.57 9.22
C ARG A 18 -10.91 -4.74 10.73
N PRO A 19 -10.67 -5.93 11.28
CA PRO A 19 -10.71 -6.09 12.73
C PRO A 19 -9.71 -5.09 13.33
N ALA A 20 -10.05 -4.54 14.49
CA ALA A 20 -9.24 -3.61 15.27
C ALA A 20 -7.94 -4.27 15.76
N ALA A 21 -7.05 -4.63 14.84
CA ALA A 21 -5.73 -5.17 15.10
C ALA A 21 -4.69 -4.05 15.33
N ASP A 22 -5.09 -2.78 15.27
CA ASP A 22 -4.21 -1.61 15.33
C ASP A 22 -3.95 -1.08 16.75
N GLU A 23 -4.51 -1.68 17.81
CA GLU A 23 -4.31 -1.20 19.18
C GLU A 23 -2.84 -1.22 19.67
N PRO A 24 -2.02 -2.26 19.44
CA PRO A 24 -0.63 -2.25 19.91
C PRO A 24 0.25 -1.29 19.11
N ALA A 25 0.08 -1.24 17.78
CA ALA A 25 0.83 -0.33 16.91
C ALA A 25 0.51 1.14 17.21
N SER A 26 -0.77 1.45 17.49
CA SER A 26 -1.20 2.80 17.88
C SER A 26 -0.61 3.21 19.24
N ARG A 27 -0.54 2.30 20.22
CA ARG A 27 0.07 2.60 21.52
C ARG A 27 1.56 2.85 21.41
N VAL A 28 2.28 2.04 20.63
CA VAL A 28 3.71 2.27 20.40
C VAL A 28 3.94 3.58 19.64
N ALA A 29 3.12 3.91 18.64
CA ALA A 29 3.21 5.18 17.92
C ALA A 29 3.05 6.39 18.86
N ILE A 30 2.16 6.31 19.85
CA ILE A 30 2.00 7.33 20.89
C ILE A 30 3.27 7.44 21.74
N THR A 31 3.81 6.31 22.23
CA THR A 31 5.05 6.28 23.03
C THR A 31 6.23 6.86 22.26
N VAL A 32 6.41 6.46 21.00
CA VAL A 32 7.45 6.97 20.09
C VAL A 32 7.32 8.48 19.91
N ARG A 33 6.11 8.97 19.65
CA ARG A 33 5.85 10.40 19.51
C ARG A 33 6.18 11.18 20.79
N THR A 34 5.86 10.64 21.96
CA THR A 34 6.18 11.28 23.25
C THR A 34 7.69 11.38 23.46
N HIS A 35 8.44 10.30 23.23
CA HIS A 35 9.90 10.32 23.35
C HIS A 35 10.56 11.28 22.35
N LEU A 36 10.09 11.33 21.11
CA LEU A 36 10.58 12.29 20.11
C LEU A 36 10.29 13.74 20.52
N SER A 37 9.11 14.01 21.10
CA SER A 37 8.74 15.35 21.58
C SER A 37 9.62 15.77 22.77
N LEU A 38 9.97 14.84 23.66
CA LEU A 38 10.90 15.09 24.77
C LEU A 38 12.32 15.37 24.27
N LEU A 39 12.83 14.56 23.33
CA LEU A 39 14.15 14.78 22.73
C LEU A 39 14.22 16.12 22.01
N GLN A 40 13.16 16.50 21.30
CA GLN A 40 13.06 17.81 20.67
C GLN A 40 13.07 18.92 21.72
N GLY A 41 12.29 18.81 22.80
CA GLY A 41 12.28 19.78 23.89
C GLY A 41 13.64 19.95 24.57
N TYR A 42 14.41 18.86 24.74
CA TYR A 42 15.78 18.92 25.24
C TYR A 42 16.72 19.64 24.27
N ALA A 43 16.59 19.38 22.96
CA ALA A 43 17.40 20.07 21.95
C ALA A 43 17.08 21.57 21.88
N ASP A 44 15.80 21.95 22.04
CA ASP A 44 15.35 23.34 21.99
C ASP A 44 15.88 24.17 23.18
N ILE A 45 16.09 23.55 24.35
CA ILE A 45 16.62 24.25 25.54
C ILE A 45 18.14 24.26 25.62
N MET A 46 18.85 23.50 24.79
CA MET A 46 20.31 23.38 24.87
C MET A 46 21.05 24.67 24.49
N GLU A 47 20.41 25.56 23.75
CA GLU A 47 21.02 26.82 23.34
C GLU A 47 21.19 27.78 24.53
N GLY A 48 22.43 28.18 24.83
CA GLY A 48 22.75 29.12 25.90
C GLY A 48 22.92 28.52 27.29
N LEU A 49 22.90 27.19 27.44
CA LEU A 49 23.19 26.51 28.71
C LEU A 49 24.70 26.39 28.97
N SER A 50 25.06 26.16 30.24
CA SER A 50 26.45 25.84 30.60
C SER A 50 26.87 24.50 29.98
N PRO A 51 28.17 24.31 29.68
CA PRO A 51 28.65 23.07 29.08
C PRO A 51 28.41 21.83 29.97
N GLU A 52 28.38 21.99 31.29
CA GLU A 52 28.06 20.93 32.24
C GLU A 52 26.60 20.48 32.11
N LEU A 53 25.66 21.44 32.08
CA LEU A 53 24.23 21.15 31.90
C LEU A 53 23.96 20.52 30.51
N THR A 54 24.64 21.04 29.49
CA THR A 54 24.56 20.51 28.12
C THR A 54 24.98 19.05 28.09
N ARG A 55 26.04 18.68 28.81
CA ARG A 55 26.50 17.29 28.92
C ARG A 55 25.49 16.41 29.63
N GLU A 56 24.89 16.87 30.72
CA GLU A 56 23.84 16.14 31.43
C GLU A 56 22.62 15.89 30.56
N ILE A 57 22.16 16.91 29.83
CA ILE A 57 21.05 16.79 28.88
C ILE A 57 21.38 15.79 27.77
N LEU A 58 22.59 15.82 27.22
CA LEU A 58 23.03 14.85 26.21
C LEU A 58 23.04 13.41 26.73
N CYS A 59 23.43 13.19 27.99
CA CYS A 59 23.34 11.87 28.62
C CYS A 59 21.89 11.39 28.71
N VAL A 60 20.97 12.25 29.16
CA VAL A 60 19.53 11.94 29.23
C VAL A 60 18.97 11.67 27.83
N MET A 61 19.32 12.49 26.83
CA MET A 61 18.91 12.27 25.45
C MET A 61 19.42 10.93 24.90
N ALA A 62 20.65 10.54 25.22
CA ALA A 62 21.21 9.25 24.81
C ALA A 62 20.45 8.07 25.46
N GLU A 63 20.09 8.16 26.73
CA GLU A 63 19.26 7.15 27.41
C GLU A 63 17.86 7.06 26.78
N LYS A 64 17.21 8.20 26.52
CA LYS A 64 15.88 8.24 25.89
C LYS A 64 15.90 7.76 24.44
N ALA A 65 16.98 8.01 23.70
CA ALA A 65 17.17 7.45 22.38
C ALA A 65 17.35 5.91 22.41
N ARG A 66 18.02 5.37 23.42
CA ARG A 66 18.12 3.91 23.62
C ARG A 66 16.76 3.28 23.96
N GLU A 67 16.01 3.88 24.88
CA GLU A 67 14.64 3.44 25.22
C GLU A 67 13.73 3.43 23.98
N LEU A 68 13.80 4.48 23.15
CA LEU A 68 13.10 4.56 21.88
C LEU A 68 13.51 3.44 20.94
N GLY A 69 14.82 3.17 20.81
CA GLY A 69 15.35 2.08 20.01
C GLY A 69 14.81 0.71 20.46
N SER A 70 14.80 0.44 21.77
CA SER A 70 14.23 -0.79 22.32
C SER A 70 12.72 -0.91 22.09
N ALA A 71 11.97 0.19 22.17
CA ALA A 71 10.54 0.20 21.88
C ALA A 71 10.22 -0.05 20.39
N LEU A 72 11.12 0.36 19.50
CA LEU A 72 11.01 0.15 18.05
C LEU A 72 11.58 -1.20 17.59
N GLN A 73 12.42 -1.85 18.39
CA GLN A 73 13.03 -3.14 18.08
C GLN A 73 12.04 -4.22 17.58
N PRO A 74 10.85 -4.39 18.19
CA PRO A 74 9.87 -5.35 17.68
C PRO A 74 9.41 -5.04 16.25
N PHE A 75 9.39 -3.79 15.83
CA PHE A 75 9.02 -3.41 14.45
C PHE A 75 10.19 -3.62 13.49
N VAL A 76 11.43 -3.46 13.95
CA VAL A 76 12.63 -3.79 13.17
C VAL A 76 12.70 -5.30 12.94
N ASP A 77 12.50 -6.10 13.99
CA ASP A 77 12.57 -7.56 13.94
C ASP A 77 11.34 -8.18 13.24
N GLN A 78 10.16 -7.57 13.37
CA GLN A 78 8.95 -7.92 12.62
C GLN A 78 8.90 -7.28 11.23
N THR A 79 9.92 -6.52 10.83
CA THR A 79 10.10 -6.21 9.41
C THR A 79 10.79 -7.41 8.82
N PRO A 80 10.07 -8.40 8.23
CA PRO A 80 10.78 -9.40 7.48
C PRO A 80 11.55 -8.63 6.40
N SER A 81 12.82 -8.99 6.22
CA SER A 81 13.54 -8.79 4.96
C SER A 81 12.71 -9.23 3.73
N ALA A 82 11.60 -9.95 3.94
CA ALA A 82 10.59 -10.40 3.01
C ALA A 82 9.31 -9.54 2.89
N ARG A 83 9.29 -8.25 3.25
CA ARG A 83 8.43 -7.35 2.46
C ARG A 83 9.10 -7.33 1.09
N PRO A 84 8.50 -7.84 -0.01
CA PRO A 84 9.14 -7.78 -1.32
C PRO A 84 9.56 -6.32 -1.49
N ALA A 85 10.86 -6.09 -1.73
CA ALA A 85 11.38 -4.74 -1.80
C ALA A 85 10.42 -3.96 -2.70
N ILE A 86 10.05 -2.72 -2.38
CA ILE A 86 9.08 -1.98 -3.22
C ILE A 86 9.47 -2.04 -4.72
N GLY A 87 10.76 -2.22 -5.01
CA GLY A 87 11.30 -2.61 -6.31
C GLY A 87 10.71 -3.89 -6.94
N ASP A 88 10.58 -4.99 -6.21
CA ASP A 88 9.98 -6.25 -6.70
C ASP A 88 8.50 -6.09 -7.01
N TYR A 89 7.75 -5.39 -6.15
CA TYR A 89 6.36 -5.05 -6.45
C TYR A 89 6.26 -4.19 -7.72
N ARG A 90 7.14 -3.18 -7.87
CA ARG A 90 7.20 -2.35 -9.08
C ARG A 90 7.55 -3.16 -10.32
N ARG A 91 8.51 -4.09 -10.23
CA ARG A 91 8.91 -5.00 -11.32
C ARG A 91 7.76 -5.90 -11.75
N VAL A 92 7.07 -6.53 -10.81
CA VAL A 92 5.89 -7.37 -11.09
C VAL A 92 4.79 -6.52 -11.75
N ARG A 93 4.50 -5.35 -11.20
CA ARG A 93 3.47 -4.44 -11.74
C ARG A 93 3.79 -3.99 -13.17
N GLU A 94 5.05 -3.62 -13.47
CA GLU A 94 5.44 -3.23 -14.82
C GLU A 94 5.36 -4.42 -15.78
N ARG A 95 5.80 -5.61 -15.35
CA ARG A 95 5.68 -6.83 -16.16
C ARG A 95 4.23 -7.19 -16.47
N THR A 96 3.32 -7.05 -15.49
CA THR A 96 1.88 -7.25 -15.70
C THR A 96 1.32 -6.22 -16.70
N ARG A 97 1.78 -4.97 -16.65
CA ARG A 97 1.33 -3.92 -17.59
C ARG A 97 1.78 -4.22 -19.03
N GLN A 98 3.00 -4.71 -19.20
CA GLN A 98 3.52 -5.16 -20.51
C GLN A 98 2.68 -6.31 -21.06
N LEU A 99 2.46 -7.36 -20.27
CA LEU A 99 1.67 -8.53 -20.67
C LEU A 99 0.24 -8.15 -21.08
N MET A 100 -0.43 -7.26 -20.32
CA MET A 100 -1.77 -6.78 -20.69
C MET A 100 -1.78 -5.96 -21.98
N THR A 101 -0.67 -5.31 -22.31
CA THR A 101 -0.53 -4.56 -23.56
C THR A 101 -0.32 -5.52 -24.71
N GLU A 102 0.58 -6.50 -24.57
CA GLU A 102 0.80 -7.57 -25.55
C GLU A 102 -0.50 -8.35 -25.83
N TYR A 103 -1.25 -8.71 -24.77
CA TYR A 103 -2.53 -9.39 -24.87
C TYR A 103 -3.56 -8.59 -25.69
N ARG A 104 -3.67 -7.27 -25.45
CA ARG A 104 -4.57 -6.40 -26.23
C ARG A 104 -4.18 -6.33 -27.71
N HIS A 105 -2.88 -6.28 -28.01
CA HIS A 105 -2.43 -6.31 -29.40
C HIS A 105 -2.74 -7.64 -30.08
N LEU A 106 -2.56 -8.76 -29.36
CA LEU A 106 -2.89 -10.08 -29.88
C LEU A 106 -4.39 -10.22 -30.17
N LEU A 107 -5.24 -9.73 -29.26
CA LEU A 107 -6.69 -9.67 -29.47
C LEU A 107 -7.06 -8.79 -30.66
N GLY A 108 -6.41 -7.63 -30.82
CA GLY A 108 -6.61 -6.76 -31.98
C GLY A 108 -6.29 -7.48 -33.29
N ARG A 109 -5.12 -8.13 -33.37
CA ARG A 109 -4.74 -8.92 -34.54
C ARG A 109 -5.70 -10.07 -34.83
N LEU A 110 -6.17 -10.77 -33.79
CA LEU A 110 -7.16 -11.83 -33.95
C LEU A 110 -8.47 -11.28 -34.53
N HIS A 111 -8.93 -10.14 -34.02
CA HIS A 111 -10.11 -9.47 -34.52
C HIS A 111 -9.95 -9.05 -35.99
N ASP A 112 -8.80 -8.49 -36.35
CA ASP A 112 -8.52 -8.06 -37.73
C ASP A 112 -8.48 -9.26 -38.68
N THR A 113 -7.82 -10.36 -38.31
CA THR A 113 -7.81 -11.59 -39.12
C THR A 113 -9.20 -12.24 -39.24
N LEU A 114 -10.02 -12.15 -38.19
CA LEU A 114 -11.40 -12.62 -38.23
C LEU A 114 -12.26 -11.73 -39.14
N SER A 115 -12.07 -10.41 -39.11
CA SER A 115 -12.77 -9.48 -39.99
C SER A 115 -12.38 -9.70 -41.46
N GLU A 116 -11.08 -9.80 -41.76
CA GLU A 116 -10.59 -10.05 -43.12
C GLU A 116 -11.08 -11.39 -43.67
N SER A 117 -11.08 -12.46 -42.85
CA SER A 117 -11.65 -13.75 -43.27
C SER A 117 -13.16 -13.70 -43.45
N HIS A 118 -13.89 -12.93 -42.63
CA HIS A 118 -15.33 -12.73 -42.80
C HIS A 118 -15.66 -11.95 -44.08
N ASP A 119 -14.87 -10.94 -44.41
CA ASP A 119 -15.00 -10.16 -45.65
C ASP A 119 -14.63 -10.99 -46.88
N TYR A 120 -13.63 -11.88 -46.79
CA TYR A 120 -13.29 -12.84 -47.85
C TYR A 120 -14.41 -13.86 -48.11
N VAL A 121 -15.05 -14.39 -47.05
CA VAL A 121 -16.20 -15.31 -47.16
C VAL A 121 -17.43 -14.60 -47.74
N LYS A 122 -17.65 -13.33 -47.38
CA LYS A 122 -18.74 -12.51 -47.93
C LYS A 122 -18.50 -12.13 -49.40
N GLY A 123 -17.25 -11.91 -49.80
CA GLY A 123 -16.85 -11.70 -51.20
C GLY A 123 -16.97 -12.96 -52.07
N ALA A 124 -16.64 -14.14 -51.52
CA ALA A 124 -16.73 -15.41 -52.23
C ALA A 124 -18.16 -15.94 -52.43
N GLY A 125 -19.15 -15.43 -51.67
CA GLY A 125 -20.57 -15.77 -51.82
C GLY A 125 -21.35 -14.86 -52.78
N GLY A 126 -20.69 -13.87 -53.41
CA GLY A 126 -21.34 -12.80 -54.17
C GLY A 126 -21.42 -12.98 -55.69
N THR A 127 -20.99 -14.11 -56.25
CA THR A 127 -21.05 -14.35 -57.70
C THR A 127 -21.71 -15.70 -58.01
N HIS A 128 -23.02 -15.77 -57.85
CA HIS A 128 -23.87 -16.66 -58.63
C HIS A 128 -25.23 -15.97 -58.81
N SER A 129 -25.29 -15.10 -59.83
CA SER A 129 -26.51 -14.83 -60.59
C SER A 129 -26.52 -15.73 -61.82
#